data_AF-A0A965IPK1-F1
#
_entry.id   AF-A0A965IPK1-F1
#
_cell.length_a   1.000
_cell.length_b   1.000
_cell.length_c   1.000
_cell.angle_alpha   90.00
_cell.angle_beta   90.00
_cell.angle_gamma   90.00
#
_symmetry.space_group_name_H-M   'P 1'
#
loop_
_entity.id
_entity.type
_entity.pdbx_description
1 polymer ?
#
loop_
_entity_poly.entity_id
_entity_poly.type
_entity_poly.pdbx_seq_one_letter_code
_entity_poly.pdbx_strand_id
1 'polypeptide(L)'
;MHRFINALGFQLGWFACIASVKFNQEFAALLFCGILVGVHFYFSNAPLKEFKLSLLALALGIAIDSSLQYLTVIHFYGWALGPLSPFWLWMVWIMFALTLNSSLSFLQNKHLLLSAVAGLIFGPLSYIAGA
;
A
#
# COMPACT_ATOMS: atom_id res chain seq x y z
N MET A 1 -15.78 0.79 -8.28
CA MET A 1 -14.68 0.75 -9.27
C MET A 1 -14.49 -0.66 -9.86
N HIS A 2 -14.18 -0.77 -11.15
CA HIS A 2 -13.89 -2.05 -11.80
C HIS A 2 -12.61 -2.68 -11.22
N ARG A 3 -12.66 -3.98 -10.91
CA ARG A 3 -11.56 -4.73 -10.25
C ARG A 3 -10.22 -4.56 -10.99
N PHE A 4 -10.24 -4.62 -12.32
CA PHE A 4 -9.03 -4.48 -13.14
C PHE A 4 -8.41 -3.09 -13.02
N ILE A 5 -9.21 -2.03 -13.05
CA ILE A 5 -8.71 -0.64 -12.93
C ILE A 5 -8.09 -0.43 -11.55
N ASN A 6 -8.70 -0.96 -10.50
CA ASN A 6 -8.14 -0.88 -9.14
C ASN A 6 -6.81 -1.64 -9.04
N ALA A 7 -6.70 -2.85 -9.58
CA ALA A 7 -5.46 -3.61 -9.59
C ALA A 7 -4.35 -2.88 -10.38
N LEU A 8 -4.69 -2.32 -11.54
CA LEU A 8 -3.77 -1.54 -12.35
C LEU A 8 -3.31 -0.27 -11.63
N GLY A 9 -4.23 0.44 -10.98
CA GLY A 9 -3.93 1.61 -10.17
C GLY A 9 -2.98 1.28 -9.03
N PHE A 10 -3.23 0.21 -8.27
CA PHE A 10 -2.32 -0.27 -7.23
C PHE A 10 -0.93 -0.56 -7.80
N GLN A 11 -0.84 -1.31 -8.91
CA GLN A 11 0.44 -1.67 -9.50
C GLN A 11 1.23 -0.45 -9.99
N LEU A 12 0.55 0.51 -10.63
CA LEU A 12 1.18 1.76 -11.09
C LEU A 12 1.68 2.61 -9.93
N GLY A 13 0.88 2.74 -8.86
CA GLY A 13 1.30 3.48 -7.67
C GLY A 13 2.47 2.82 -6.95
N TRP A 14 2.46 1.49 -6.81
CA TRP A 14 3.56 0.73 -6.23
C TRP A 14 4.87 0.94 -7.01
N PHE A 15 4.83 0.82 -8.35
CA PHE A 15 6.00 1.10 -9.19
C PHE A 15 6.47 2.55 -9.08
N ALA A 16 5.53 3.51 -9.04
CA ALA A 16 5.86 4.92 -8.88
C ALA A 16 6.56 5.17 -7.54
N CYS A 17 6.06 4.61 -6.43
CA CYS A 17 6.66 4.72 -5.11
C CYS A 17 8.11 4.21 -5.12
N ILE A 18 8.37 3.02 -5.63
CA ILE A 18 9.72 2.43 -5.65
C ILE A 18 10.67 3.21 -6.57
N ALA A 19 10.23 3.51 -7.79
CA ALA A 19 11.05 4.28 -8.73
C ALA A 19 11.39 5.67 -8.17
N SER A 20 10.48 6.28 -7.42
CA SER A 20 10.66 7.62 -6.89
C SER A 20 11.83 7.75 -5.91
N VAL A 21 12.09 6.72 -5.11
CA VAL A 21 13.23 6.67 -4.19
C VAL A 21 14.55 6.71 -4.97
N LYS A 22 14.63 5.96 -6.08
CA LYS A 22 15.83 5.92 -6.94
C LYS A 22 16.06 7.24 -7.69
N PHE A 23 14.99 7.88 -8.14
CA PHE A 23 15.07 9.09 -8.97
C PHE A 23 14.93 10.41 -8.18
N ASN A 24 14.83 10.35 -6.84
CA ASN A 24 14.54 11.51 -5.98
C ASN A 24 13.25 12.25 -6.38
N GLN A 25 12.21 11.51 -6.78
CA GLN A 25 10.92 12.05 -7.24
C GLN A 25 9.78 11.70 -6.28
N GLU A 26 10.08 11.55 -4.99
CA GLU A 26 9.12 11.05 -3.98
C GLU A 26 7.86 11.92 -3.92
N PHE A 27 8.01 13.24 -3.97
CA PHE A 27 6.86 14.16 -4.01
C PHE A 27 5.93 13.88 -5.20
N ALA A 28 6.49 13.64 -6.40
CA ALA A 28 5.69 13.35 -7.59
C ALA A 28 4.95 12.01 -7.46
N ALA A 29 5.59 10.99 -6.87
CA ALA A 29 4.94 9.72 -6.60
C ALA A 29 3.85 9.82 -5.53
N LEU A 30 4.07 10.58 -4.44
CA LEU A 30 3.05 10.84 -3.43
C LEU A 30 1.83 11.55 -4.05
N LEU A 31 2.07 12.56 -4.89
CA LEU A 31 1.00 13.26 -5.60
C LEU A 31 0.25 12.31 -6.55
N PHE A 32 0.97 11.52 -7.35
CA PHE A 32 0.38 10.54 -8.27
C PHE A 32 -0.47 9.51 -7.52
N CYS A 33 0.05 8.92 -6.43
CA CYS A 33 -0.70 7.98 -5.61
C CYS A 33 -1.90 8.65 -4.94
N GLY A 34 -1.78 9.91 -4.52
CA GLY A 34 -2.90 10.70 -3.99
C GLY A 34 -4.02 10.88 -5.00
N ILE A 35 -3.69 11.13 -6.27
CA ILE A 35 -4.65 11.19 -7.37
C ILE A 35 -5.33 9.82 -7.56
N LEU A 36 -4.57 8.72 -7.57
CA LEU A 36 -5.13 7.37 -7.71
C LEU A 36 -6.09 7.02 -6.56
N VAL A 37 -5.72 7.36 -5.32
CA VAL A 37 -6.58 7.19 -4.14
C VAL A 37 -7.85 8.03 -4.27
N GLY A 38 -7.73 9.30 -4.69
CA GLY A 38 -8.87 10.20 -4.92
C GLY A 38 -9.82 9.67 -6.00
N VAL A 39 -9.28 9.19 -7.12
CA VAL A 39 -10.04 8.54 -8.19
C VAL A 39 -10.77 7.30 -7.68
N HIS A 40 -10.11 6.46 -6.89
CA HIS A 40 -10.74 5.28 -6.29
C HIS A 40 -11.93 5.66 -5.41
N PHE A 41 -11.76 6.63 -4.49
CA PHE A 41 -12.83 7.11 -3.63
C PHE A 41 -14.00 7.72 -4.42
N TYR A 42 -13.70 8.47 -5.48
CA TYR A 42 -14.72 9.05 -6.37
C TYR A 42 -15.60 7.98 -7.03
N PHE A 43 -15.00 6.86 -7.45
CA PHE A 43 -15.71 5.72 -8.05
C PHE A 43 -16.11 4.62 -7.06
N SER A 44 -16.02 4.90 -5.76
CA SER A 44 -16.37 3.96 -4.71
C SER A 44 -17.85 4.03 -4.37
N ASN A 45 -18.47 2.87 -4.21
CA ASN A 45 -19.86 2.78 -3.74
C ASN A 45 -19.97 2.98 -2.23
N ALA A 46 -18.86 2.88 -1.49
CA ALA A 46 -18.84 2.97 -0.02
C ALA A 46 -17.56 3.67 0.49
N PRO A 47 -17.33 4.93 0.13
CA PRO A 47 -16.07 5.63 0.38
C PRO A 47 -15.72 5.72 1.88
N LEU A 48 -16.72 5.89 2.75
CA LEU A 48 -16.48 5.92 4.21
C LEU A 48 -15.95 4.58 4.77
N LYS A 49 -16.40 3.44 4.22
CA LYS A 49 -15.90 2.13 4.65
C LYS A 49 -14.46 1.93 4.20
N GLU A 50 -14.16 2.29 2.97
CA GLU A 50 -12.81 2.23 2.43
C GLU A 50 -11.85 3.21 3.12
N PHE A 51 -12.33 4.38 3.53
CA PHE A 51 -11.54 5.35 4.27
C PHE A 51 -11.15 4.81 5.65
N LYS A 52 -12.11 4.25 6.40
CA LYS A 52 -11.83 3.60 7.70
C LYS A 52 -10.84 2.45 7.56
N LEU A 53 -11.01 1.62 6.52
CA LEU A 53 -10.09 0.51 6.24
C LEU A 53 -8.68 1.01 5.89
N SER A 54 -8.59 2.06 5.07
CA SER A 54 -7.33 2.69 4.69
C SER A 54 -6.60 3.30 5.89
N LEU A 55 -7.33 3.93 6.82
CA LEU A 55 -6.76 4.47 8.04
C LEU A 55 -6.21 3.37 8.95
N LEU A 56 -6.95 2.26 9.09
CA LEU A 56 -6.49 1.10 9.86
C LEU A 56 -5.24 0.48 9.23
N ALA A 57 -5.26 0.26 7.92
CA ALA A 57 -4.11 -0.29 7.18
C ALA A 57 -2.90 0.63 7.25
N LEU A 58 -3.10 1.95 7.15
CA LEU A 58 -2.04 2.94 7.32
C LEU A 58 -1.41 2.86 8.71
N ALA A 59 -2.23 2.84 9.78
CA ALA A 59 -1.72 2.74 11.15
C ALA A 59 -0.92 1.45 11.38
N LEU A 60 -1.43 0.32 10.88
CA LEU A 60 -0.72 -0.96 10.91
C LEU A 60 0.58 -0.90 10.11
N GLY A 61 0.55 -0.32 8.92
CA GLY A 61 1.71 -0.20 8.05
C GLY A 61 2.82 0.64 8.66
N ILE A 62 2.48 1.81 9.20
CA ILE A 62 3.44 2.65 9.94
C ILE A 62 4.04 1.85 11.10
N ALA A 63 3.23 1.17 11.91
CA ALA A 63 3.71 0.39 13.03
C ALA A 63 4.65 -0.76 12.59
N ILE A 64 4.26 -1.52 11.57
CA ILE A 64 5.02 -2.66 11.06
C ILE A 64 6.32 -2.19 10.42
N ASP A 65 6.26 -1.26 9.46
CA ASP A 65 7.43 -0.82 8.70
C ASP A 65 8.42 -0.08 9.59
N SER A 66 7.94 0.78 10.50
CA SER A 66 8.82 1.47 11.46
C SER A 66 9.46 0.48 12.44
N SER A 67 8.74 -0.58 12.84
CA SER A 67 9.32 -1.64 13.68
C SER A 67 10.37 -2.45 12.94
N LEU A 68 10.12 -2.82 11.68
CA LEU A 68 11.09 -3.53 10.84
C LEU A 68 12.36 -2.69 10.63
N GLN A 69 12.20 -1.39 10.42
CA GLN A 69 13.31 -0.44 10.30
C GLN A 69 14.07 -0.28 11.61
N TYR A 70 13.36 -0.10 12.73
CA TYR A 70 13.96 0.06 14.06
C TYR A 70 14.74 -1.16 14.49
N LEU A 71 14.23 -2.36 14.20
CA LEU A 71 14.88 -3.64 14.46
C LEU A 71 15.95 -3.99 13.43
N THR A 72 16.26 -3.10 12.47
CA THR A 72 17.26 -3.29 11.40
C THR A 72 17.03 -4.52 10.52
N VAL A 73 15.78 -4.98 10.44
CA VAL A 73 15.39 -6.11 9.58
C VAL A 73 15.41 -5.67 8.11
N ILE A 74 14.92 -4.46 7.84
CA ILE A 74 14.92 -3.84 6.51
C ILE A 74 15.36 -2.38 6.64
N HIS A 75 16.22 -1.92 5.74
CA HIS A 75 16.59 -0.52 5.63
C HIS A 75 15.76 0.16 4.55
N PHE A 76 14.88 1.08 4.94
CA PHE A 76 14.12 1.89 4.01
C PHE A 76 14.79 3.25 3.79
N TYR A 77 14.72 3.71 2.54
CA TYR A 77 15.21 5.03 2.13
C TYR A 77 14.04 5.89 1.66
N GLY A 78 14.18 7.21 1.85
CA GLY A 78 13.19 8.18 1.40
C GLY A 78 12.82 9.21 2.45
N TRP A 79 11.89 10.09 2.09
CA TRP A 79 11.34 11.10 2.98
C TRP A 79 10.52 10.46 4.09
N ALA A 80 10.88 10.77 5.33
CA ALA A 80 10.29 10.20 6.53
C ALA A 80 10.04 11.27 7.59
N LEU A 81 9.13 10.96 8.51
CA LEU A 81 8.88 11.78 9.70
C LEU A 81 9.63 11.19 10.90
N GLY A 82 10.81 11.72 11.20
CA GLY A 82 11.64 11.25 12.31
C GLY A 82 12.00 9.77 12.18
N PRO A 83 11.74 8.92 13.19
CA PRO A 83 12.07 7.49 13.14
C PRO A 83 11.03 6.62 12.40
N LEU A 84 9.96 7.22 11.88
CA LEU A 84 8.90 6.47 11.20
C LEU A 84 9.33 6.02 9.81
N SER A 85 8.62 5.03 9.27
CA SER A 85 8.81 4.57 7.89
C SER A 85 8.57 5.69 6.87
N PRO A 86 9.24 5.65 5.70
CA PRO A 86 9.05 6.64 4.65
C PRO A 86 7.61 6.80 4.16
N PHE A 87 7.26 8.00 3.72
CA PHE A 87 5.90 8.35 3.28
C PHE A 87 5.43 7.54 2.06
N TRP A 88 6.33 7.07 1.21
CA TRP A 88 5.95 6.25 0.06
C TRP A 88 5.37 4.90 0.50
N LEU A 89 5.85 4.31 1.59
CA LEU A 89 5.27 3.08 2.16
C LEU A 89 3.86 3.33 2.70
N TRP A 90 3.60 4.51 3.25
CA TRP A 90 2.27 4.87 3.75
C TRP A 90 1.24 4.85 2.61
N MET A 91 1.63 5.36 1.45
CA MET A 91 0.79 5.31 0.25
C MET A 91 0.57 3.87 -0.23
N VAL A 92 1.60 3.02 -0.20
CA VAL A 92 1.47 1.59 -0.54
C VAL A 92 0.44 0.91 0.38
N TRP A 93 0.48 1.15 1.69
CA TRP A 93 -0.50 0.58 2.64
C TRP A 93 -1.93 1.08 2.42
N ILE A 94 -2.10 2.39 2.16
CA ILE A 94 -3.41 2.96 1.82
C ILE A 94 -3.95 2.31 0.55
N MET A 95 -3.17 2.28 -0.52
CA MET A 95 -3.60 1.72 -1.80
C MET A 95 -3.86 0.21 -1.70
N PHE A 96 -3.06 -0.52 -0.92
CA PHE A 96 -3.31 -1.93 -0.62
C PHE A 96 -4.68 -2.12 0.05
N ALA A 97 -5.03 -1.29 1.03
CA ALA A 97 -6.33 -1.34 1.69
C ALA A 97 -7.50 -1.19 0.70
N LEU A 98 -7.34 -0.31 -0.30
CA LEU A 98 -8.34 -0.08 -1.36
C LEU A 98 -8.49 -1.29 -2.30
N THR A 99 -7.47 -2.17 -2.39
CA THR A 99 -7.59 -3.42 -3.15
C THR A 99 -8.48 -4.45 -2.46
N LEU A 100 -8.50 -4.48 -1.12
CA LEU A 100 -9.19 -5.50 -0.32
C LEU A 100 -10.69 -5.57 -0.59
N ASN A 101 -11.34 -4.43 -0.83
CA ASN A 101 -12.77 -4.35 -1.18
C ASN A 101 -13.03 -4.33 -2.69
N SER A 102 -11.99 -4.36 -3.52
CA SER A 102 -12.10 -4.28 -4.98
C SER A 102 -11.42 -5.46 -5.66
N SER A 103 -10.18 -5.31 -6.13
CA SER A 103 -9.47 -6.35 -6.88
C SER A 103 -9.21 -7.62 -6.06
N LEU A 104 -8.99 -7.50 -4.74
CA LEU A 104 -8.82 -8.60 -3.81
C LEU A 104 -10.10 -9.02 -3.08
N SER A 105 -11.26 -8.46 -3.43
CA SER A 105 -12.55 -8.81 -2.80
C SER A 105 -12.87 -10.30 -2.88
N PHE A 106 -12.32 -11.03 -3.85
CA PHE A 106 -12.51 -12.47 -3.96
C PHE A 106 -11.90 -13.25 -2.78
N LEU A 107 -10.88 -12.72 -2.11
CA LEU A 107 -10.26 -13.34 -0.92
C LEU A 107 -11.18 -13.31 0.30
N GLN A 108 -12.14 -12.39 0.34
CA GLN A 108 -13.10 -12.29 1.45
C GLN A 108 -14.02 -13.53 1.53
N ASN A 109 -14.21 -14.23 0.41
CA ASN A 109 -15.01 -15.45 0.31
C ASN A 109 -14.16 -16.73 0.39
N LYS A 110 -12.86 -16.62 0.72
CA LYS A 110 -11.94 -17.76 0.83
C LYS A 110 -11.61 -18.07 2.29
N HIS A 111 -11.13 -19.28 2.53
CA HIS A 111 -10.72 -19.72 3.85
C HIS A 111 -9.59 -18.83 4.38
N LEU A 112 -9.64 -18.44 5.66
CA LEU A 112 -8.66 -17.53 6.28
C LEU A 112 -7.21 -18.01 6.10
N LEU A 113 -6.99 -19.33 6.14
CA LEU A 113 -5.68 -19.92 5.90
C LEU A 113 -5.11 -19.56 4.51
N LEU A 114 -5.94 -19.54 3.47
CA LEU A 114 -5.48 -19.20 2.12
C LEU A 114 -5.04 -17.74 2.06
N SER A 115 -5.82 -16.84 2.66
CA SER A 115 -5.48 -15.41 2.74
C SER A 115 -4.20 -15.20 3.57
N ALA A 116 -4.01 -15.96 4.66
CA ALA A 116 -2.81 -15.91 5.48
C ALA A 116 -1.57 -16.41 4.71
N VAL A 117 -1.67 -17.54 3.99
CA VAL A 117 -0.58 -18.08 3.16
C VAL A 117 -0.25 -17.11 2.03
N ALA A 118 -1.25 -16.53 1.38
CA ALA A 118 -1.03 -15.51 0.36
C ALA A 118 -0.28 -14.30 0.94
N GLY A 119 -0.70 -13.78 2.10
CA GLY A 119 0.01 -12.69 2.78
C GLY A 119 1.44 -13.07 3.18
N LEU A 120 1.65 -14.28 3.67
CA LEU A 120 2.97 -14.80 4.07
C LEU A 120 3.95 -14.89 2.89
N ILE A 121 3.45 -15.19 1.68
CA ILE A 121 4.29 -15.31 0.49
C ILE A 121 4.44 -13.96 -0.21
N PHE A 122 3.34 -13.31 -0.54
CA PHE A 122 3.35 -12.08 -1.35
C PHE A 122 3.77 -10.84 -0.58
N GLY A 123 3.59 -10.82 0.75
CA GLY A 123 4.07 -9.73 1.60
C GLY A 123 5.59 -9.57 1.51
N PRO A 124 6.39 -10.58 1.94
CA PRO A 124 7.84 -10.53 1.83
C PRO A 124 8.34 -10.34 0.41
N LEU A 125 7.71 -10.96 -0.59
CA LEU A 125 8.07 -10.76 -2.00
C LEU A 125 7.92 -9.31 -2.45
N SER A 126 6.90 -8.60 -1.97
CA SER A 126 6.71 -7.17 -2.25
C SER A 126 7.89 -6.33 -1.72
N TYR A 127 8.34 -6.61 -0.49
CA TYR A 127 9.50 -5.92 0.08
C TYR A 127 10.80 -6.28 -0.65
N ILE A 128 11.01 -7.55 -1.00
CA ILE A 128 12.18 -8.00 -1.77
C ILE A 128 12.21 -7.34 -3.16
N ALA A 129 11.05 -7.17 -3.80
CA ALA A 129 10.97 -6.54 -5.11
C ALA A 129 11.14 -5.01 -5.07
N GLY A 130 10.93 -4.39 -3.90
CA GLY A 130 11.08 -2.94 -3.69
C GLY A 130 12.37 -2.51 -2.98
N ALA A 131 13.14 -3.45 -2.43
CA ALA A 131 14.46 -3.23 -1.83
C ALA A 131 15.56 -3.19 -2.91
#